data_AF-A0A844MLU4-F1
#
_entry.id   AF-A0A844MLU4-F1
#
_cell.length_a   1.000
_cell.length_b   1.000
_cell.length_c   1.000
_cell.angle_alpha   90.00
_cell.angle_beta   90.00
_cell.angle_gamma   90.00
#
_symmetry.space_group_name_H-M   'P 1'
#
loop_
_entity.id
_entity.type
_entity.pdbx_description
1 polymer ?
#
loop_
_entity_poly.entity_id
_entity_poly.type
_entity_poly.pdbx_seq_one_letter_code
_entity_poly.pdbx_strand_id
1 'polypeptide(L)' 'MRAIVNGKLVDLPQGTTVEELRKKLPEIGQDDVMEEGFSGTRPLKNNEALKEGSKVWSVPKIVKG' A
#
# COMPACT_ATOMS: atom_id res chain seq x y z
N MET A 1 -7.94 9.13 7.51
CA MET A 1 -8.58 8.33 6.46
C MET A 1 -8.48 6.86 6.80
N ARG A 2 -9.39 6.04 6.28
CA ARG A 2 -9.35 4.58 6.45
C ARG A 2 -8.98 3.91 5.13
N ALA A 3 -8.06 2.97 5.18
CA ALA A 3 -7.65 2.16 4.03
C ALA A 3 -7.64 0.69 4.42
N ILE A 4 -7.84 -0.19 3.45
CA ILE A 4 -7.67 -1.63 3.65
C ILE A 4 -6.24 -1.97 3.24
N VAL A 5 -5.42 -2.43 4.17
CA VAL A 5 -4.01 -2.81 3.93
C VAL A 5 -3.85 -4.27 4.27
N ASN A 6 -3.44 -5.10 3.30
CA ASN A 6 -3.31 -6.55 3.48
C ASN A 6 -4.59 -7.20 4.06
N GLY A 7 -5.76 -6.74 3.61
CA GLY A 7 -7.07 -7.21 4.07
C GLY A 7 -7.52 -6.68 5.44
N LYS A 8 -6.73 -5.85 6.11
CA LYS A 8 -7.06 -5.25 7.41
C LYS A 8 -7.47 -3.79 7.24
N LEU A 9 -8.51 -3.35 7.95
CA LEU A 9 -8.87 -1.93 7.99
C LEU A 9 -7.89 -1.19 8.90
N VAL A 10 -7.19 -0.19 8.36
CA VAL A 10 -6.20 0.61 9.08
C VAL A 10 -6.58 2.09 9.01
N ASP A 11 -6.61 2.74 10.17
CA ASP A 11 -6.74 4.19 10.26
C ASP A 11 -5.37 4.84 10.03
N LEU A 12 -5.27 5.64 8.96
CA LEU A 12 -4.05 6.33 8.53
C LEU A 12 -4.28 7.85 8.46
N PRO A 13 -3.25 8.67 8.68
CA PRO A 13 -3.30 10.08 8.35
C PRO A 13 -3.70 10.32 6.89
N GLN A 14 -4.41 11.41 6.61
CA GLN A 14 -4.70 11.78 5.24
C GLN A 14 -3.40 12.13 4.51
N GLY A 15 -3.25 11.64 3.27
CA GLY A 15 -2.03 11.87 2.49
C GLY A 15 -0.86 10.95 2.84
N THR A 16 -1.06 9.93 3.69
CA THR A 16 -0.04 8.92 3.98
C THR A 16 0.47 8.29 2.68
N THR A 17 1.77 8.38 2.47
CA THR A 17 2.45 7.80 1.31
C THR A 17 2.79 6.33 1.53
N VAL A 18 3.10 5.61 0.46
CA VAL A 18 3.59 4.23 0.54
C VAL A 18 4.86 4.13 1.40
N GLU A 19 5.76 5.11 1.32
CA GLU A 19 6.95 5.12 2.18
C GLU A 19 6.60 5.20 3.68
N GLU A 20 5.67 6.08 4.05
CA GLU A 20 5.19 6.17 5.43
C GLU A 20 4.42 4.92 5.86
N LEU A 21 3.68 4.31 4.95
CA LEU A 21 3.00 3.04 5.19
C LEU A 21 4.01 1.94 5.53
N ARG A 22 5.14 1.84 4.82
CA ARG A 22 6.23 0.89 5.12
C ARG A 22 6.87 1.15 6.50
N LYS A 23 6.99 2.41 6.90
CA LYS A 23 7.51 2.77 8.24
C LYS A 23 6.55 2.35 9.35
N LYS A 24 5.24 2.45 9.12
CA LYS A 24 4.20 2.02 10.08
C LYS A 24 3.99 0.51 10.10
N LEU A 25 4.06 -0.13 8.94
CA LEU A 25 3.79 -1.55 8.73
C LEU A 25 5.06 -2.22 8.20
N PRO A 26 5.97 -2.66 9.09
CA PRO A 26 7.21 -3.31 8.69
C PRO A 26 6.98 -4.61 7.90
N GLU A 27 5.78 -5.20 7.99
CA GLU A 27 5.36 -6.37 7.21
C GLU A 27 5.34 -6.12 5.69
N ILE A 28 5.26 -4.86 5.24
CA ILE A 28 5.34 -4.50 3.81
C ILE A 28 6.79 -4.51 3.31
N GLY A 29 7.77 -4.27 4.19
CA GLY A 29 9.19 -4.34 3.86
C GLY A 29 9.57 -3.62 2.54
N GLN A 30 10.17 -4.37 1.62
CA GLN A 30 10.56 -3.93 0.27
C GLN A 30 9.61 -4.43 -0.84
N ASP A 31 8.47 -4.99 -0.45
CA ASP A 31 7.47 -5.57 -1.36
C ASP A 31 6.89 -4.50 -2.29
N ASP A 32 6.38 -4.91 -3.45
CA ASP A 32 5.59 -3.99 -4.26
C ASP A 32 4.23 -3.77 -3.61
N VAL A 33 3.80 -2.51 -3.51
CA VAL A 33 2.48 -2.17 -2.97
C VAL A 33 1.53 -1.98 -4.13
N MET A 34 0.49 -2.79 -4.19
CA MET A 34 -0.54 -2.74 -5.21
C MET A 34 -1.77 -2.02 -4.65
N GLU A 35 -2.45 -1.21 -5.47
CA GLU A 35 -3.72 -0.55 -5.16
C GLU A 35 -4.81 -1.03 -6.11
N GLU A 36 -5.98 -1.39 -5.57
CA GLU A 36 -7.21 -1.57 -6.35
C GLU A 36 -7.80 -0.20 -6.69
N GLY A 37 -7.62 0.22 -7.94
CA GLY A 37 -8.24 1.40 -8.50
C GLY A 37 -9.47 1.08 -9.36
N PHE A 38 -10.20 2.11 -9.75
CA PHE A 38 -11.38 1.99 -10.62
C PHE A 38 -11.09 1.30 -11.97
N SER A 39 -9.88 1.49 -12.51
CA SER A 39 -9.43 0.87 -13.77
C SER A 39 -8.68 -0.45 -13.58
N GLY A 40 -8.70 -1.02 -12.38
CA GLY A 40 -8.00 -2.26 -12.03
C GLY A 40 -6.84 -2.04 -11.06
N THR A 41 -6.09 -3.11 -10.82
CA THR A 41 -4.96 -3.11 -9.89
C THR A 41 -3.74 -2.47 -10.52
N ARG A 42 -3.12 -1.52 -9.82
CA ARG A 42 -1.86 -0.88 -10.25
C ARG A 42 -0.82 -0.85 -9.12
N PRO A 43 0.48 -0.94 -9.43
CA PRO A 43 1.52 -0.70 -8.44
C PRO A 43 1.55 0.78 -8.05
N LEU A 44 1.68 1.05 -6.76
CA LEU A 44 1.90 2.39 -6.22
C LEU A 44 3.39 2.68 -6.10
N LYS A 45 3.77 3.90 -6.45
CA LYS A 45 5.13 4.41 -6.18
C LYS A 45 5.27 4.84 -4.72
N ASN A 46 6.50 4.84 -4.22
CA ASN A 46 6.80 5.20 -2.82
C ASN A 46 6.30 6.61 -2.43
N ASN A 47 6.27 7.54 -3.38
CA ASN A 47 5.82 8.91 -3.20
C ASN A 47 4.32 9.13 -3.49
N GLU A 48 3.59 8.09 -3.91
CA GLU A 48 2.15 8.20 -4.08
C GLU A 48 1.45 8.14 -2.73
N ALA A 49 0.52 9.07 -2.53
CA ALA A 49 -0.35 9.10 -1.37
C ALA A 49 -1.52 8.13 -1.56
N LEU A 50 -1.84 7.39 -0.50
CA LEU A 50 -3.03 6.56 -0.43
C LEU A 50 -4.29 7.44 -0.39
N LYS A 51 -5.36 6.99 -1.03
CA LYS A 51 -6.66 7.65 -0.98
C LYS A 51 -7.52 7.04 0.13
N GLU A 52 -8.52 7.80 0.56
CA GLU A 52 -9.51 7.27 1.49
C GLU A 52 -10.30 6.13 0.83
N GLY A 53 -10.44 5.02 1.55
CA GLY A 53 -11.06 3.80 1.04
C GLY A 53 -10.18 2.98 0.11
N SER A 54 -8.93 3.39 -0.16
CA SER A 54 -8.00 2.59 -0.99
C SER A 54 -7.82 1.20 -0.38
N LYS A 55 -7.87 0.18 -1.23
CA LYS A 55 -7.45 -1.17 -0.87
C LYS A 55 -6.08 -1.41 -1.45
N VAL A 56 -5.13 -1.70 -0.57
CA VAL A 56 -3.75 -1.98 -0.93
C VAL A 56 -3.27 -3.28 -0.33
N TRP A 57 -2.35 -3.94 -1.03
CA TRP A 57 -1.69 -5.13 -0.54
C TRP A 57 -0.24 -5.17 -0.98
N SER A 58 0.61 -5.75 -0.14
CA SER A 58 2.01 -5.99 -0.46
C SER A 58 2.14 -7.30 -1.23
N VAL A 59 2.92 -7.28 -2.30
CA VAL A 59 3.31 -8.44 -3.09
C VAL A 59 4.81 -8.63 -2.94
N PRO A 60 5.27 -9.73 -2.32
CA PRO A 60 6.69 -10.02 -2.18
C PRO A 60 7.38 -10.03 -3.52
N LYS A 61 8.50 -9.31 -3.63
CA LYS A 61 9.34 -9.39 -4.82
C LYS A 61 10.01 -10.76 -4.86
N ILE A 62 9.51 -11.63 -5.73
CA ILE A 62 10.20 -12.88 -6.05
C ILE A 62 11.42 -12.52 -6.89
N VAL A 63 12.56 -12.33 -6.24
CA VAL A 63 13.86 -12.36 -6.91
C VAL A 63 14.12 -13.80 -7.33
N LYS A 64 13.87 -14.11 -8.61
CA LYS A 64 14.49 -15.29 -9.25
C LYS A 64 15.98 -15.00 -9.29
N GLY A 65 16.72 -15.62 -8.36
CA GLY A 65 18.18 -15.72 -8.40
C GLY A 65 18.64 -16.55 -9.59
#